data_AF-A7RMD5-F1
#
_entry.id   AF-A7RMD5-F1
#
_cell.length_a   1.000
_cell.length_b   1.000
_cell.length_c   1.000
_cell.angle_alpha   90.00
_cell.angle_beta   90.00
_cell.angle_gamma   90.00
#
_symmetry.space_group_name_H-M   'P 1'
#
loop_
_entity.id
_entity.type
_entity.pdbx_description
1 polymer ?
#
loop_
_entity_poly.entity_id
_entity_poly.type
_entity_poly.pdbx_seq_one_letter_code
_entity_poly.pdbx_strand_id
1 'polypeptide(L)'
;MEAIFHEKQEGSLCAQHCLNTLLQGPYFTAVDLAAIAQHLDEEERRRMAEGDTESEEYRKFLEQPSSNMDDSGFFSIQVICNALTVWGLDLVPYSSPAAQDARKNPQNQQAFICNLQQHWFTLRKLGNQWFNINSLKTEPELVSETYLSMYLTQLQAEGYSIFVVHGKLPECEADQLLRLCPALPHKKPTPRDKKTSHQLINKADLSSAL
;
A
#
# COMPACT_ATOMS: atom_id res chain seq x y z
N MET A 1 -0.89 19.22 6.09
CA MET A 1 -0.87 17.78 5.78
C MET A 1 -1.49 16.94 6.90
N GLU A 2 -1.96 17.55 7.99
CA GLU A 2 -2.54 16.84 9.17
C GLU A 2 -3.94 16.25 8.94
N ALA A 3 -4.59 16.55 7.81
CA ALA A 3 -5.94 16.07 7.52
C ALA A 3 -5.99 14.69 6.85
N ILE A 4 -4.91 14.27 6.17
CA ILE A 4 -4.87 12.97 5.49
C ILE A 4 -4.70 11.90 6.56
N PHE A 5 -5.64 10.95 6.62
CA PHE A 5 -5.51 9.81 7.49
C PHE A 5 -4.35 8.94 7.00
N HIS A 6 -3.33 8.79 7.83
CA HIS A 6 -2.13 8.00 7.56
C HIS A 6 -1.67 7.32 8.84
N GLU A 7 -1.70 5.99 8.81
CA GLU A 7 -1.18 5.16 9.90
C GLU A 7 0.17 4.59 9.49
N LYS A 8 1.17 4.79 10.34
CA LYS A 8 2.45 4.10 10.19
C LYS A 8 2.28 2.65 10.60
N GLN A 9 2.83 1.75 9.80
CA GLN A 9 2.75 0.35 10.15
C GLN A 9 3.75 -0.02 11.23
N GLU A 10 3.31 -0.89 12.13
CA GLU A 10 4.16 -1.63 13.04
C GLU A 10 4.15 -3.11 12.62
N GLY A 11 5.33 -3.69 12.39
CA GLY A 11 5.44 -5.06 11.86
C GLY A 11 4.96 -5.20 10.41
N SER A 12 4.34 -6.35 10.08
CA SER A 12 3.90 -6.70 8.72
C SER A 12 2.41 -6.47 8.45
N LEU A 13 1.70 -5.69 9.29
CA LEU A 13 0.26 -5.40 9.18
C LEU A 13 -0.10 -4.42 8.04
N CYS A 14 0.61 -4.51 6.91
CA CYS A 14 0.47 -3.61 5.77
C CYS A 14 -0.94 -3.60 5.17
N ALA A 15 -1.65 -4.74 5.17
CA ALA A 15 -3.00 -4.81 4.61
C ALA A 15 -4.01 -3.96 5.40
N GLN A 16 -3.94 -3.96 6.74
CA GLN A 16 -4.77 -3.13 7.61
C GLN A 16 -4.57 -1.65 7.27
N HIS A 17 -3.31 -1.19 7.31
CA HIS A 17 -3.00 0.22 7.07
C HIS A 17 -3.30 0.62 5.63
N CYS A 18 -3.11 -0.28 4.66
CA CYS A 18 -3.50 -0.06 3.28
C CYS A 18 -5.01 0.19 3.15
N LEU A 19 -5.84 -0.67 3.73
CA LEU A 19 -7.30 -0.53 3.70
C LEU A 19 -7.80 0.71 4.44
N ASN A 20 -7.31 0.96 5.66
CA ASN A 20 -7.69 2.12 6.46
C ASN A 20 -7.31 3.44 5.79
N THR A 21 -6.13 3.47 5.19
CA THR A 21 -5.67 4.61 4.40
C THR A 21 -6.51 4.79 3.14
N LEU A 22 -6.83 3.71 2.43
CA LEU A 22 -7.71 3.74 1.27
C LEU A 22 -9.09 4.27 1.62
N LEU A 23 -9.63 3.98 2.80
CA LEU A 23 -10.93 4.44 3.27
C LEU A 23 -10.85 5.77 4.05
N GLN A 24 -9.64 6.26 4.33
CA GLN A 24 -9.36 7.46 5.13
C GLN A 24 -9.97 7.40 6.53
N GLY A 25 -9.80 6.27 7.23
CA GLY A 25 -10.20 6.08 8.61
C GLY A 25 -9.88 4.67 9.15
N PRO A 26 -9.91 4.46 10.48
CA PRO A 26 -9.54 3.19 11.11
C PRO A 26 -10.72 2.19 11.08
N TYR A 27 -11.07 1.71 9.88
CA TYR A 27 -12.25 0.84 9.67
C TYR A 27 -11.97 -0.65 9.88
N PHE A 28 -10.73 -1.06 9.69
CA PHE A 28 -10.29 -2.44 9.85
C PHE A 28 -9.19 -2.53 10.90
N THR A 29 -9.24 -3.62 11.66
CA THR A 29 -8.18 -4.08 12.54
C THR A 29 -7.60 -5.40 12.02
N ALA A 30 -6.42 -5.78 12.51
CA ALA A 30 -5.84 -7.09 12.22
C ALA A 30 -6.78 -8.25 12.60
N VAL A 31 -7.59 -8.08 13.65
CA VAL A 31 -8.57 -9.09 14.09
C VAL A 31 -9.68 -9.25 13.05
N ASP A 32 -10.18 -8.15 12.50
CA ASP A 32 -11.22 -8.18 11.47
C ASP A 32 -10.72 -8.90 10.20
N LEU A 33 -9.49 -8.57 9.78
CA LEU A 33 -8.87 -9.20 8.60
C LEU A 33 -8.57 -10.69 8.84
N ALA A 34 -8.15 -11.07 10.05
CA ALA A 34 -7.96 -12.46 10.42
C ALA A 34 -9.27 -13.27 10.39
N ALA A 35 -10.38 -12.68 10.84
CA ALA A 35 -11.69 -13.31 10.76
C ALA A 35 -12.14 -13.53 9.29
N ILE A 36 -11.88 -12.55 8.41
CA ILE A 36 -12.14 -12.69 6.98
C ILE A 36 -11.27 -13.80 6.37
N ALA A 37 -9.97 -13.83 6.70
CA ALA A 37 -9.05 -14.85 6.21
C ALA A 37 -9.50 -16.27 6.60
N GLN A 38 -9.86 -16.47 7.88
CA GLN A 38 -10.38 -17.74 8.37
C GLN A 38 -11.68 -18.16 7.69
N HIS A 39 -12.57 -17.20 7.42
CA HIS A 39 -13.80 -17.48 6.70
C HIS A 39 -13.52 -17.96 5.26
N LEU A 40 -12.60 -17.30 4.56
CA LEU A 40 -12.19 -17.69 3.22
C LEU A 40 -11.54 -19.09 3.20
N ASP A 41 -10.65 -19.39 4.16
CA ASP A 41 -10.04 -20.72 4.27
C ASP A 41 -11.08 -21.82 4.50
N GLU A 42 -12.11 -21.55 5.31
CA GLU A 42 -13.19 -22.48 5.58
C GLU A 42 -14.11 -22.66 4.36
N GLU A 43 -14.38 -21.60 3.60
CA GLU A 43 -15.10 -21.71 2.32
C GLU A 43 -14.31 -22.53 1.30
N GLU A 44 -13.00 -22.30 1.17
CA GLU A 44 -12.11 -23.08 0.30
C GLU A 44 -12.12 -24.55 0.73
N ARG A 45 -12.03 -24.84 2.03
CA ARG A 45 -12.14 -26.20 2.57
C ARG A 45 -13.45 -26.87 2.23
N ARG A 46 -14.58 -26.17 2.39
CA ARG A 46 -15.91 -26.71 2.07
C ARG A 46 -16.04 -27.04 0.60
N ARG A 47 -15.56 -26.17 -0.29
CA ARG A 47 -15.58 -26.42 -1.75
C ARG A 47 -14.71 -27.61 -2.13
N MET A 48 -13.56 -27.80 -1.47
CA MET A 48 -12.73 -28.99 -1.67
C MET A 48 -13.43 -30.26 -1.15
N ALA A 49 -14.20 -30.17 -0.07
CA ALA A 49 -14.97 -31.27 0.49
C ALA A 49 -16.19 -31.67 -0.36
N GLU A 50 -16.69 -30.79 -1.23
CA GLU A 50 -17.73 -31.15 -2.23
C GLU A 50 -17.19 -32.08 -3.34
N GLY A 51 -15.86 -32.19 -3.47
CA GLY A 51 -15.19 -33.16 -4.33
C GLY A 51 -15.05 -34.53 -3.66
N ASP A 52 -13.88 -35.16 -3.83
CA ASP A 52 -13.56 -36.43 -3.17
C ASP A 52 -12.85 -36.18 -1.84
N THR A 53 -13.58 -36.36 -0.74
CA THR A 53 -13.07 -36.20 0.64
C THR A 53 -12.03 -37.24 1.04
N GLU A 54 -11.89 -38.34 0.30
CA GLU A 54 -10.88 -39.38 0.54
C GLU A 54 -9.60 -39.15 -0.30
N SER A 55 -9.60 -38.16 -1.19
CA SER A 55 -8.47 -37.87 -2.07
C SER A 55 -7.21 -37.45 -1.31
N GLU A 56 -6.05 -37.81 -1.85
CA GLU A 56 -4.74 -37.38 -1.32
C GLU A 56 -4.61 -35.85 -1.33
N GLU A 57 -5.26 -35.19 -2.28
CA GLU A 57 -5.32 -33.73 -2.44
C GLU A 57 -6.07 -33.06 -1.29
N TYR A 58 -7.24 -33.58 -0.91
CA TYR A 58 -8.00 -33.08 0.23
C TYR A 58 -7.24 -33.27 1.55
N ARG A 59 -6.59 -34.43 1.74
CA ARG A 59 -5.76 -34.68 2.94
C ARG A 59 -4.58 -33.71 3.03
N LYS A 60 -3.88 -33.47 1.92
CA LYS A 60 -2.79 -32.49 1.86
C LYS A 60 -3.29 -31.07 2.12
N PHE A 61 -4.46 -30.70 1.59
CA PHE A 61 -5.07 -29.40 1.84
C PHE A 61 -5.40 -29.18 3.33
N LEU A 62 -5.88 -30.20 4.03
CA LEU A 62 -6.16 -30.12 5.48
C LEU A 62 -4.91 -29.93 6.34
N GLU A 63 -3.76 -30.42 5.89
CA GLU A 63 -2.47 -30.27 6.60
C GLU A 63 -1.78 -28.93 6.29
N GLN A 64 -2.21 -28.21 5.27
CA GLN A 64 -1.62 -26.92 4.90
C GLN A 64 -2.06 -25.80 5.86
N PRO A 65 -1.13 -24.90 6.24
CA PRO A 65 -1.49 -23.69 6.99
C PRO A 65 -2.38 -22.78 6.11
N SER A 66 -3.01 -21.78 6.73
CA SER A 66 -3.81 -20.77 6.00
C SER A 66 -3.01 -20.17 4.86
N SER A 67 -3.61 -20.13 3.66
CA SER A 67 -3.04 -19.40 2.53
C SER A 67 -3.44 -17.92 2.54
N ASN A 68 -4.42 -17.54 3.37
CA ASN A 68 -5.00 -16.21 3.42
C ASN A 68 -4.37 -15.30 4.49
N MET A 69 -3.75 -15.89 5.51
CA MET A 69 -3.01 -15.21 6.57
C MET A 69 -1.76 -16.01 6.95
N ASP A 70 -0.61 -15.34 7.07
CA ASP A 70 0.61 -15.96 7.62
C ASP A 70 0.93 -15.51 9.06
N ASP A 71 1.85 -16.22 9.71
CA ASP A 71 2.29 -15.95 11.09
C ASP A 71 2.99 -14.58 11.25
N SER A 72 3.37 -13.93 10.14
CA SER A 72 3.96 -12.60 10.16
C SER A 72 2.90 -11.48 10.20
N GLY A 73 1.64 -11.81 9.86
CA GLY A 73 0.54 -10.84 9.72
C GLY A 73 0.34 -10.35 8.29
N PHE A 74 0.90 -11.03 7.29
CA PHE A 74 0.58 -10.78 5.88
C PHE A 74 -0.80 -11.35 5.54
N PHE A 75 -1.57 -10.59 4.76
CA PHE A 75 -2.88 -11.00 4.26
C PHE A 75 -2.86 -11.09 2.73
N SER A 76 -3.54 -12.12 2.21
CA SER A 76 -3.68 -12.34 0.77
C SER A 76 -4.54 -11.26 0.11
N ILE A 77 -4.45 -11.17 -1.22
CA ILE A 77 -5.34 -10.30 -2.01
C ILE A 77 -6.82 -10.66 -1.84
N GLN A 78 -7.16 -11.93 -1.61
CA GLN A 78 -8.55 -12.37 -1.45
C GLN A 78 -9.17 -11.75 -0.20
N VAL A 79 -8.41 -11.66 0.90
CA VAL A 79 -8.83 -10.98 2.13
C VAL A 79 -9.13 -9.51 1.87
N ILE A 80 -8.25 -8.82 1.13
CA ILE A 80 -8.43 -7.40 0.77
C ILE A 80 -9.67 -7.21 -0.12
N CYS A 81 -9.86 -8.06 -1.14
CA CYS A 81 -11.04 -8.01 -2.00
C CYS A 81 -12.34 -8.22 -1.21
N ASN A 82 -12.38 -9.21 -0.32
CA ASN A 82 -13.56 -9.51 0.49
C ASN A 82 -13.88 -8.35 1.46
N ALA A 83 -12.86 -7.79 2.12
CA ALA A 83 -13.00 -6.63 3.00
C ALA A 83 -13.63 -5.42 2.26
N LEU A 84 -13.21 -5.16 1.02
CA LEU A 84 -13.71 -4.06 0.21
C LEU A 84 -15.12 -4.28 -0.35
N THR A 85 -15.55 -5.54 -0.47
CA THR A 85 -16.89 -5.88 -0.97
C THR A 85 -17.98 -5.30 -0.07
N VAL A 86 -17.76 -5.24 1.25
CA VAL A 86 -18.68 -4.63 2.23
C VAL A 86 -18.93 -3.13 1.93
N TRP A 87 -17.98 -2.47 1.28
CA TRP A 87 -18.05 -1.07 0.89
C TRP A 87 -18.58 -0.87 -0.53
N GLY A 88 -18.95 -1.95 -1.24
CA GLY A 88 -19.30 -1.89 -2.66
C GLY A 88 -18.12 -1.47 -3.54
N LEU A 89 -16.90 -1.85 -3.12
CA LEU A 89 -15.66 -1.55 -3.82
C LEU A 89 -15.08 -2.85 -4.40
N ASP A 90 -14.62 -2.77 -5.64
CA ASP A 90 -14.01 -3.88 -6.37
C ASP A 90 -12.56 -3.57 -6.70
N LEU A 91 -11.71 -4.60 -6.66
CA LEU A 91 -10.31 -4.52 -7.10
C LEU A 91 -10.13 -5.17 -8.46
N VAL A 92 -9.75 -4.37 -9.44
CA VAL A 92 -9.52 -4.83 -10.81
C VAL A 92 -8.01 -4.86 -11.07
N PRO A 93 -7.41 -6.02 -11.43
CA PRO A 93 -6.00 -6.08 -11.76
C PRO A 93 -5.64 -5.11 -12.89
N TYR A 94 -4.57 -4.34 -12.71
CA TYR A 94 -4.12 -3.32 -13.66
C TYR A 94 -3.63 -3.91 -14.99
N SER A 95 -3.36 -5.22 -15.05
CA SER A 95 -3.07 -5.95 -16.29
C SER A 95 -4.34 -6.37 -17.05
N SER A 96 -5.50 -6.38 -16.39
CA SER A 96 -6.75 -6.87 -17.00
C SER A 96 -7.28 -5.93 -18.09
N PRO A 97 -8.07 -6.43 -19.06
CA PRO A 97 -8.72 -5.59 -20.05
C PRO A 97 -9.63 -4.52 -19.44
N ALA A 98 -10.30 -4.82 -18.32
CA ALA A 98 -11.18 -3.89 -17.61
C ALA A 98 -10.46 -2.62 -17.11
N ALA A 99 -9.16 -2.73 -16.80
CA ALA A 99 -8.33 -1.59 -16.39
C ALA A 99 -7.75 -0.77 -17.56
N GLN A 100 -8.24 -0.92 -18.80
CA GLN A 100 -7.71 -0.20 -19.96
C GLN A 100 -7.80 1.32 -19.82
N ASP A 101 -8.90 1.84 -19.28
CA ASP A 101 -9.04 3.28 -19.05
C ASP A 101 -8.05 3.78 -18.01
N ALA A 102 -7.86 3.04 -16.91
CA ALA A 102 -6.87 3.37 -15.89
C ALA A 102 -5.43 3.39 -16.45
N ARG A 103 -5.10 2.56 -17.45
CA ARG A 103 -3.80 2.60 -18.13
C ARG A 103 -3.61 3.81 -19.03
N LYS A 104 -4.68 4.28 -19.68
CA LYS A 104 -4.64 5.44 -20.58
C LYS A 104 -4.70 6.75 -19.79
N ASN A 105 -5.53 6.80 -18.76
CA ASN A 105 -5.84 7.99 -17.97
C ASN A 105 -5.82 7.66 -16.46
N PRO A 106 -4.65 7.33 -15.88
CA PRO A 106 -4.56 6.97 -14.46
C PRO A 106 -5.05 8.09 -13.53
N GLN A 107 -4.90 9.36 -13.94
CA GLN A 107 -5.33 10.52 -13.18
C GLN A 107 -6.85 10.64 -12.98
N ASN A 108 -7.64 9.95 -13.81
CA ASN A 108 -9.11 9.93 -13.73
C ASN A 108 -9.62 8.90 -12.72
N GLN A 109 -8.76 8.01 -12.23
CA GLN A 109 -9.13 7.03 -11.21
C GLN A 109 -9.20 7.68 -9.83
N GLN A 110 -9.80 6.97 -8.87
CA GLN A 110 -9.91 7.43 -7.48
C GLN A 110 -8.76 6.90 -6.61
N ALA A 111 -8.37 5.64 -6.82
CA ALA A 111 -7.29 5.01 -6.06
C ALA A 111 -6.71 3.79 -6.78
N PHE A 112 -5.49 3.44 -6.39
CA PHE A 112 -4.83 2.19 -6.71
C PHE A 112 -4.31 1.53 -5.43
N ILE A 113 -4.33 0.21 -5.39
CA ILE A 113 -3.62 -0.59 -4.40
C ILE A 113 -2.46 -1.28 -5.10
N CYS A 114 -1.29 -1.23 -4.49
CA CYS A 114 -0.07 -1.81 -5.04
C CYS A 114 0.50 -2.82 -4.04
N ASN A 115 1.09 -3.90 -4.57
CA ASN A 115 1.84 -4.90 -3.82
C ASN A 115 3.19 -5.16 -4.46
N LEU A 116 4.25 -5.14 -3.66
CA LEU A 116 5.53 -5.77 -3.98
C LEU A 116 6.02 -6.55 -2.77
N GLN A 117 6.47 -7.79 -2.99
CA GLN A 117 7.15 -8.61 -1.98
C GLN A 117 6.42 -8.60 -0.63
N GLN A 118 5.12 -8.91 -0.66
CA GLN A 118 4.26 -8.96 0.53
C GLN A 118 4.03 -7.61 1.25
N HIS A 119 4.24 -6.48 0.57
CA HIS A 119 3.93 -5.16 1.12
C HIS A 119 2.81 -4.46 0.34
N TRP A 120 1.68 -4.22 1.02
CA TRP A 120 0.52 -3.49 0.48
C TRP A 120 0.61 -1.99 0.77
N PHE A 121 0.34 -1.15 -0.23
CA PHE A 121 0.18 0.29 -0.02
C PHE A 121 -0.83 0.91 -1.00
N THR A 122 -1.34 2.09 -0.63
CA THR A 122 -2.38 2.80 -1.38
C THR A 122 -1.82 4.06 -2.06
N LEU A 123 -2.22 4.24 -3.32
CA LEU A 123 -2.22 5.53 -4.01
C LEU A 123 -3.65 6.04 -4.05
N ARG A 124 -3.95 7.19 -3.43
CA ARG A 124 -5.32 7.74 -3.40
C ARG A 124 -5.34 9.17 -3.91
N LYS A 125 -6.35 9.50 -4.71
CA LYS A 125 -6.68 10.87 -5.08
C LYS A 125 -7.49 11.50 -3.95
N LEU A 126 -7.02 12.62 -3.44
CA LEU A 126 -7.69 13.43 -2.43
C LEU A 126 -7.73 14.89 -2.90
N GLY A 127 -8.94 15.43 -2.96
CA GLY A 127 -9.26 16.64 -3.70
C GLY A 127 -8.90 16.49 -5.17
N ASN A 128 -7.95 17.31 -5.64
CA ASN A 128 -7.45 17.28 -7.01
C ASN A 128 -6.00 16.78 -7.10
N GLN A 129 -5.51 16.09 -6.07
CA GLN A 129 -4.11 15.71 -5.94
C GLN A 129 -3.96 14.23 -5.60
N TRP A 130 -2.88 13.62 -6.10
CA TRP A 130 -2.56 12.22 -5.83
C TRP A 130 -1.57 12.12 -4.68
N PHE A 131 -1.78 11.14 -3.82
CA PHE A 131 -0.89 10.86 -2.69
C PHE A 131 -0.49 9.40 -2.69
N ASN A 132 0.81 9.16 -2.47
CA ASN A 132 1.33 7.88 -2.09
C ASN A 132 1.30 7.80 -0.56
N ILE A 133 0.37 7.02 -0.05
CA ILE A 133 0.12 6.90 1.38
C ILE A 133 0.60 5.52 1.84
N ASN A 134 1.89 5.29 1.66
CA ASN A 134 2.56 4.08 2.11
C ASN A 134 2.81 4.16 3.62
N SER A 135 2.37 3.14 4.35
CA SER A 135 2.51 3.00 5.80
C SER A 135 3.98 2.92 6.28
N LEU A 136 4.92 2.57 5.38
CA LEU A 136 6.36 2.62 5.65
C LEU A 136 6.95 4.04 5.64
N LYS A 137 6.22 5.02 5.07
CA LYS A 137 6.68 6.41 5.00
C LYS A 137 6.33 7.14 6.28
N THR A 138 7.05 8.23 6.55
CA THR A 138 6.78 9.07 7.72
C THR A 138 5.53 9.93 7.55
N GLU A 139 5.18 10.25 6.30
CA GLU A 139 4.06 11.11 5.92
C GLU A 139 3.57 10.74 4.51
N PRO A 140 2.32 11.11 4.14
CA PRO A 140 1.82 10.98 2.77
C PRO A 140 2.65 11.80 1.78
N GLU A 141 3.09 11.17 0.69
CA GLU A 141 3.87 11.87 -0.33
C GLU A 141 2.99 12.32 -1.50
N LEU A 142 3.09 13.61 -1.86
CA LEU A 142 2.40 14.16 -3.01
C LEU A 142 2.99 13.61 -4.32
N VAL A 143 2.11 13.12 -5.20
CA VAL A 143 2.41 12.59 -6.53
C VAL A 143 1.74 13.51 -7.55
N SER A 144 2.50 14.09 -8.48
CA SER A 144 1.88 14.87 -9.58
C SER A 144 1.21 13.94 -10.58
N GLU A 145 0.21 14.41 -11.32
CA GLU A 145 -0.47 13.60 -12.35
C GLU A 145 0.51 13.08 -13.42
N THR A 146 1.47 13.91 -13.82
CA THR A 146 2.54 13.52 -14.76
C THR A 146 3.46 12.45 -14.17
N TYR A 147 3.76 12.53 -12.88
CA TYR A 147 4.59 11.56 -12.19
C TYR A 147 3.83 10.25 -11.93
N LEU A 148 2.51 10.30 -11.70
CA LEU A 148 1.68 9.11 -11.44
C LEU A 148 1.79 8.07 -12.55
N SER A 149 1.65 8.47 -13.81
CA SER A 149 1.74 7.55 -14.95
C SER A 149 3.11 6.88 -15.06
N MET A 150 4.17 7.66 -14.85
CA MET A 150 5.54 7.15 -14.83
C MET A 150 5.78 6.22 -13.64
N TYR A 151 5.25 6.59 -12.47
CA TYR A 151 5.36 5.81 -11.25
C TYR A 151 4.67 4.46 -11.40
N LEU A 152 3.43 4.41 -11.89
CA LEU A 152 2.73 3.15 -12.16
C LEU A 152 3.47 2.27 -13.16
N THR A 153 4.04 2.88 -14.21
CA THR A 153 4.85 2.14 -15.20
C THR A 153 6.11 1.55 -14.58
N GLN A 154 6.80 2.31 -13.73
CA GLN A 154 7.96 1.84 -12.98
C GLN A 154 7.58 0.68 -12.05
N LEU A 155 6.49 0.80 -11.29
CA LEU A 155 6.00 -0.27 -10.43
C LEU A 155 5.73 -1.56 -11.22
N GLN A 156 5.11 -1.47 -12.41
CA GLN A 156 4.92 -2.66 -13.25
C GLN A 156 6.26 -3.28 -13.68
N ALA A 157 7.24 -2.46 -14.08
CA ALA A 157 8.56 -2.93 -14.50
C ALA A 157 9.35 -3.61 -13.35
N GLU A 158 9.14 -3.14 -12.11
CA GLU A 158 9.71 -3.73 -10.90
C GLU A 158 8.96 -4.99 -10.43
N GLY A 159 7.86 -5.37 -11.10
CA GLY A 159 7.09 -6.58 -10.79
C GLY A 159 5.99 -6.39 -9.74
N TYR A 160 5.56 -5.15 -9.48
CA TYR A 160 4.45 -4.91 -8.57
C TYR A 160 3.14 -5.44 -9.16
N SER A 161 2.31 -6.03 -8.30
CA SER A 161 0.90 -6.25 -8.60
C SER A 161 0.12 -4.98 -8.29
N ILE A 162 -0.49 -4.38 -9.30
CA ILE A 162 -1.26 -3.14 -9.17
C ILE A 162 -2.73 -3.46 -9.41
N PHE A 163 -3.60 -2.88 -8.59
CA PHE A 163 -5.05 -3.03 -8.65
C PHE A 163 -5.71 -1.65 -8.68
N VAL A 164 -6.65 -1.47 -9.61
CA VAL A 164 -7.49 -0.28 -9.68
C VAL A 164 -8.67 -0.48 -8.75
N VAL A 165 -8.98 0.53 -7.92
CA VAL A 165 -10.16 0.50 -7.06
C VAL A 165 -11.35 1.06 -7.82
N HIS A 166 -12.38 0.23 -8.01
CA HIS A 166 -13.65 0.59 -8.61
C HIS A 166 -14.74 0.72 -7.54
N GLY A 167 -15.70 1.62 -7.76
CA GLY A 167 -16.78 1.92 -6.83
C GLY A 167 -16.66 3.32 -6.22
N LYS A 168 -17.57 3.66 -5.30
CA LYS A 168 -17.60 4.99 -4.65
C LYS A 168 -16.89 4.92 -3.30
N LEU A 169 -15.74 5.57 -3.20
CA LEU A 169 -15.03 5.70 -1.91
C LEU A 169 -15.84 6.55 -0.92
N PRO A 170 -15.72 6.28 0.40
CA PRO A 170 -16.36 7.11 1.41
C PRO A 170 -15.81 8.55 1.37
N GLU A 171 -16.70 9.49 1.65
CA GLU A 171 -16.34 10.90 1.82
C GLU A 171 -15.46 11.04 3.06
N CYS A 172 -14.43 11.89 2.97
CA CYS A 172 -13.51 12.14 4.07
C CYS A 172 -13.16 13.62 4.15
N GLU A 173 -12.81 14.08 5.36
CA GLU A 173 -12.46 15.47 5.64
C GLU A 173 -11.21 15.90 4.83
N ALA A 174 -10.24 15.01 4.67
CA ALA A 174 -9.04 15.23 3.88
C ALA A 174 -9.37 15.67 2.44
N ASP A 175 -10.33 15.00 1.80
CA ASP A 175 -10.75 15.30 0.43
C ASP A 175 -11.36 16.70 0.32
N GLN A 176 -12.23 17.06 1.27
CA GLN A 176 -12.88 18.39 1.29
C GLN A 176 -11.86 19.51 1.53
N LEU A 177 -10.96 19.32 2.50
CA LEU A 177 -9.92 20.30 2.81
C LEU A 177 -8.93 20.48 1.67
N LEU A 178 -8.51 19.40 1.01
CA LEU A 178 -7.56 19.47 -0.11
C LEU A 178 -8.16 20.08 -1.39
N ARG A 179 -9.50 20.08 -1.54
CA ARG A 179 -10.17 20.88 -2.59
C ARG A 179 -10.06 22.37 -2.33
N LEU A 180 -10.14 22.79 -1.06
CA LEU A 180 -10.08 24.20 -0.67
C LEU A 180 -8.65 24.72 -0.55
N CYS A 181 -7.75 23.90 -0.02
CA CYS A 181 -6.35 24.22 0.26
C CYS A 181 -5.45 23.08 -0.23
N PRO A 182 -5.02 23.11 -1.50
CA PRO A 182 -4.14 22.10 -2.06
C PRO A 182 -2.83 21.99 -1.27
N ALA A 183 -2.33 20.75 -1.12
CA ALA A 183 -1.05 20.49 -0.50
C ALA A 183 0.11 21.00 -1.39
N LEU A 184 1.09 21.65 -0.77
CA LEU A 184 2.31 22.06 -1.46
C LEU A 184 3.30 20.89 -1.51
N PRO A 185 4.08 20.75 -2.60
CA PRO A 185 5.16 19.78 -2.67
C PRO A 185 6.16 20.00 -1.53
N HIS A 186 6.50 18.95 -0.80
CA HIS A 186 7.53 19.03 0.23
C HIS A 186 8.90 19.24 -0.46
N LYS A 187 9.48 20.44 -0.35
CA LYS A 187 10.89 20.64 -0.70
C LYS A 187 11.70 19.93 0.37
N LYS A 188 12.29 18.77 0.06
CA LYS A 188 13.34 18.18 0.91
C LYS A 188 14.36 19.29 1.19
N PRO A 189 14.69 19.59 2.46
CA PRO A 189 15.71 20.58 2.74
C PRO A 189 16.98 20.16 2.00
N THR A 190 17.47 21.03 1.12
CA THR A 190 18.78 20.86 0.48
C THR A 190 19.79 20.51 1.57
N PRO A 191 20.63 19.48 1.39
CA PRO A 191 21.73 19.24 2.31
C PRO A 191 22.48 20.56 2.45
N ARG A 192 22.45 21.17 3.64
CA ARG A 192 23.32 22.32 3.90
C ARG A 192 24.73 21.82 3.66
N ASP A 193 25.43 22.44 2.73
CA ASP A 193 26.87 22.26 2.55
C ASP A 193 27.52 22.31 3.93
N LYS A 194 27.88 21.12 4.46
CA LYS A 194 28.87 21.06 5.52
C LYS A 194 30.12 21.57 4.85
N LYS A 195 30.41 22.87 5.02
CA LYS A 195 31.75 23.41 4.81
C LYS A 195 32.68 22.54 5.65
N THR A 196 33.31 21.56 5.01
CA THR A 196 34.48 20.86 5.51
C THR A 196 35.50 21.94 5.78
N SER A 197 35.62 22.35 7.04
CA SER A 197 36.80 23.01 7.54
C SER A 197 37.95 22.00 7.42
N HIS A 198 38.57 21.94 6.24
CA HIS A 198 39.90 21.37 6.09
C HIS A 198 40.84 22.24 6.92
N GLN A 199 41.01 21.90 8.21
CA GLN A 199 42.25 22.22 8.90
C GLN A 199 43.31 21.30 8.29
N LEU A 200 44.06 21.84 7.34
CA LEU A 200 45.34 21.29 6.91
C LEU A 200 46.24 21.22 8.15
N ILE A 201 46.39 20.03 8.72
CA ILE A 201 47.43 19.76 9.70
C ILE A 201 48.76 19.96 8.96
N ASN A 202 49.46 21.03 9.32
CA ASN A 202 50.75 21.37 8.75
C ASN A 202 51.77 20.31 9.24
N LYS A 203 52.49 19.66 8.33
CA LYS A 203 53.45 18.57 8.59
C LYS A 203 54.76 19.05 9.23
N ALA A 204 54.72 20.07 10.09
CA ALA A 204 55.90 20.66 10.72
C ALA A 204 56.01 20.43 12.24
N ASP A 205 54.98 19.91 12.91
CA ASP A 205 54.96 19.79 14.38
C ASP A 205 55.16 18.35 14.92
N LEU A 206 55.77 17.45 14.14
CA LEU A 206 56.09 16.08 14.59
C LEU A 206 57.60 15.86 14.86
N SER A 207 58.26 16.84 15.48
CA SER A 207 59.65 16.69 15.96
C SER A 207 59.91 17.37 17.30
N SER A 208 58.99 17.29 18.25
CA SER A 208 59.25 17.66 19.65
C SER A 208 58.47 16.79 20.64
N ALA A 209 58.80 15.50 20.67
CA ALA A 209 58.60 14.63 21.82
C ALA A 209 59.54 13.42 21.69
N LEU A 210 60.83 13.69 21.92
CA LEU A 210 61.70 12.76 22.63
C LEU A 210 61.33 12.82 24.11
#